data_AF-A0A8C4L2K4-F1
#
_entry.id   AF-A0A8C4L2K4-F1
#
_cell.length_a   1.000
_cell.length_b   1.000
_cell.length_c   1.000
_cell.angle_alpha   90.00
_cell.angle_beta   90.00
_cell.angle_gamma   90.00
#
_symmetry.space_group_name_H-M   'P 1'
#
loop_
_entity.id
_entity.type
_entity.pdbx_description
1 polymer ?
#
loop_
_entity_poly.entity_id
_entity_poly.type
_entity_poly.pdbx_seq_one_letter_code
_entity_poly.pdbx_strand_id
1 'polypeptide(L)'
;MAEILRKLVSNEALRSMQDKLESWLREYNTNSCDQNLNQCLELIEQVAKVQGQLFGILTTTAQEGGHYDGVEIIKSRLLPWLEASFTAASLGKPVDSRVPSLQVRMLKDHPWLSAP
;
A
#
# COMPACT_ATOMS: atom_id res chain seq x y z
N MET A 1 21.80 3.27 7.48
CA MET A 1 20.49 2.60 7.23
C MET A 1 19.55 3.42 6.34
N ALA A 2 19.44 4.75 6.47
CA ALA A 2 18.59 5.57 5.60
C ALA A 2 19.05 5.70 4.12
N GLU A 3 20.09 4.99 3.69
CA GLU A 3 20.64 5.05 2.32
C GLU A 3 19.60 4.59 1.28
N ILE A 4 18.80 3.56 1.61
CA ILE A 4 17.75 3.05 0.72
C ILE A 4 16.63 4.08 0.57
N LEU A 5 16.25 4.73 1.68
CA LEU A 5 15.28 5.83 1.68
C LEU A 5 15.81 7.03 0.91
N ARG A 6 17.09 7.38 1.09
CA ARG A 6 17.74 8.49 0.38
C ARG A 6 17.80 8.21 -1.12
N LYS A 7 18.11 6.98 -1.52
CA LYS A 7 18.04 6.53 -2.92
C LYS A 7 16.62 6.60 -3.47
N LEU A 8 15.60 6.23 -2.69
CA LEU A 8 14.19 6.32 -3.11
C LEU A 8 13.75 7.76 -3.31
N VAL A 9 14.11 8.67 -2.39
CA VAL A 9 13.79 10.11 -2.47
C VAL A 9 14.54 10.80 -3.60
N SER A 10 15.82 10.46 -3.78
CA SER A 10 16.63 10.96 -4.90
C SER A 10 16.26 10.33 -6.24
N ASN A 11 15.45 9.27 -6.25
CA ASN A 11 14.98 8.64 -7.47
C ASN A 11 13.80 9.45 -8.01
N GLU A 12 13.94 9.98 -9.22
CA GLU A 12 12.89 10.70 -9.92
C GLU A 12 11.69 9.82 -10.28
N ALA A 13 11.71 8.51 -10.00
CA ALA A 13 10.62 7.57 -10.29
C ALA A 13 9.25 8.06 -9.80
N LEU A 14 9.16 8.63 -8.59
CA LEU A 14 7.90 9.15 -8.06
C LEU A 14 7.39 10.36 -8.84
N ARG A 15 8.30 11.29 -9.18
CA ARG A 15 7.98 12.48 -9.98
C ARG A 15 7.61 12.09 -11.41
N SER A 16 8.40 11.23 -12.04
CA SER A 16 8.15 10.70 -13.38
C SER A 16 6.82 9.97 -13.46
N MET A 17 6.44 9.20 -12.43
CA MET A 17 5.14 8.54 -12.36
C MET A 17 3.99 9.55 -12.29
N GLN A 18 4.15 10.63 -11.51
CA GLN A 18 3.19 11.73 -11.46
C GLN A 18 3.05 12.41 -12.83
N ASP A 19 4.16 12.76 -13.48
CA ASP A 19 4.16 13.40 -14.79
C ASP A 19 3.46 12.50 -15.85
N LYS A 20 3.70 11.19 -15.81
CA LYS A 20 3.05 10.20 -16.68
C LYS A 20 1.54 10.11 -16.43
N LEU A 21 1.09 10.13 -15.18
CA LEU A 21 -0.33 10.16 -14.83
C LEU A 21 -1.01 11.43 -15.37
N GLU A 22 -0.35 12.57 -15.25
CA GLU A 22 -0.88 13.85 -15.76
C GLU A 22 -0.95 13.86 -17.29
N SER A 23 0.05 13.31 -17.99
CA SER A 23 0.00 13.12 -19.45
C SER A 23 -1.15 12.20 -19.84
N TRP A 24 -1.26 11.06 -19.16
CA TRP A 24 -2.31 10.09 -19.44
C TRP A 24 -3.70 10.68 -19.25
N LEU A 25 -3.93 11.44 -18.17
CA LEU A 25 -5.20 12.12 -17.93
C LEU A 25 -5.55 13.11 -19.06
N ARG A 26 -4.56 13.86 -19.55
CA ARG A 26 -4.73 14.83 -20.65
C ARG A 26 -5.11 14.13 -21.96
N GLU A 27 -4.54 12.96 -22.21
CA GLU A 27 -4.64 12.25 -23.48
C GLU A 27 -5.71 11.14 -23.47
N TYR A 28 -6.30 10.83 -22.30
CA TYR A 28 -7.17 9.66 -22.09
C TYR A 28 -8.30 9.53 -23.12
N ASN A 29 -9.01 10.64 -23.40
CA ASN A 29 -10.14 10.66 -24.32
C ASN A 29 -9.73 10.61 -25.80
N THR A 30 -8.46 10.90 -26.09
CA THR A 30 -7.88 10.88 -27.44
C THR A 30 -7.23 9.53 -27.74
N ASN A 31 -6.78 8.83 -26.70
CA ASN A 31 -6.15 7.51 -26.79
C ASN A 31 -7.16 6.41 -27.15
N SER A 32 -6.68 5.41 -27.88
CA SER A 32 -7.41 4.16 -28.05
C SER A 32 -7.48 3.36 -26.73
N CYS A 33 -8.39 2.38 -26.67
CA CYS A 33 -8.49 1.47 -25.53
C CYS A 33 -7.15 0.76 -25.25
N ASP A 34 -6.48 0.27 -26.29
CA ASP A 34 -5.18 -0.41 -26.17
C ASP A 34 -4.10 0.54 -25.62
N GLN A 35 -4.04 1.78 -26.10
CA GLN A 35 -3.10 2.79 -25.59
C GLN A 35 -3.36 3.10 -24.10
N ASN A 36 -4.62 3.24 -23.71
CA ASN A 36 -4.98 3.48 -22.31
C ASN A 36 -4.65 2.26 -21.42
N LEU A 37 -4.84 1.04 -21.91
CA LEU A 37 -4.45 -0.18 -21.18
C LEU A 37 -2.93 -0.27 -21.03
N ASN A 38 -2.17 -0.03 -22.09
CA ASN A 38 -0.70 -0.03 -22.04
C ASN A 38 -0.17 1.04 -21.09
N GLN A 39 -0.74 2.26 -21.13
CA GLN A 39 -0.35 3.33 -20.21
C GLN A 39 -0.65 2.98 -18.74
N CYS A 40 -1.79 2.33 -18.49
CA CYS A 40 -2.14 1.83 -17.17
C CYS A 40 -1.16 0.74 -16.69
N LEU A 41 -0.81 -0.22 -17.56
CA LEU A 41 0.15 -1.28 -17.25
C LEU A 41 1.54 -0.72 -16.92
N GLU A 42 2.04 0.25 -17.68
CA GLU A 42 3.31 0.92 -17.38
C GLU A 42 3.30 1.58 -15.99
N LEU A 43 2.19 2.21 -15.62
CA LEU A 43 2.04 2.84 -14.30
C LEU A 43 2.03 1.80 -13.18
N ILE A 44 1.34 0.67 -13.38
CA ILE A 44 1.33 -0.46 -12.44
C ILE A 44 2.76 -1.00 -12.26
N GLU A 45 3.53 -1.15 -13.33
CA GLU A 45 4.94 -1.59 -13.24
C GLU A 45 5.81 -0.61 -12.44
N GLN A 46 5.63 0.70 -12.64
CA GLN A 46 6.36 1.71 -11.87
C GLN A 46 5.97 1.68 -10.39
N VAL A 47 4.68 1.54 -10.08
CA VAL A 47 4.20 1.35 -8.70
C VAL A 47 4.80 0.10 -8.09
N ALA A 48 4.87 -1.03 -8.81
CA ALA A 48 5.45 -2.27 -8.31
C ALA A 48 6.94 -2.11 -7.95
N LYS A 49 7.70 -1.35 -8.75
CA LYS A 49 9.13 -1.03 -8.46
C LYS A 49 9.26 -0.22 -7.17
N VAL A 50 8.49 0.85 -7.03
CA VAL A 50 8.48 1.70 -5.83
C VAL A 50 8.04 0.89 -4.60
N GLN A 51 6.99 0.07 -4.75
CA GLN A 51 6.50 -0.81 -3.69
C GLN A 51 7.58 -1.80 -3.24
N GLY A 52 8.33 -2.40 -4.16
CA GLY A 52 9.46 -3.27 -3.85
C GLY A 52 10.56 -2.55 -3.06
N GLN A 53 10.88 -1.31 -3.42
CA GLN A 53 11.85 -0.49 -2.68
C GLN A 53 11.35 -0.16 -1.27
N LEU A 54 10.07 0.18 -1.12
CA LEU A 54 9.43 0.41 0.18
C LEU A 54 9.42 -0.85 1.06
N PHE A 55 9.19 -2.04 0.48
CA PHE A 55 9.31 -3.31 1.21
C PHE A 55 10.75 -3.60 1.64
N GLY A 56 11.74 -3.23 0.83
CA GLY A 56 13.14 -3.27 1.25
C GLY A 56 13.38 -2.41 2.49
N ILE A 57 12.92 -1.15 2.47
CA ILE A 57 13.02 -0.23 3.62
C ILE A 57 12.29 -0.80 4.83
N LEU A 58 11.06 -1.32 4.65
CA LEU A 58 10.27 -1.91 5.72
C LEU A 58 11.00 -3.08 6.38
N THR A 59 11.57 -3.98 5.57
CA THR A 59 12.30 -5.16 6.06
C THR A 59 13.55 -4.74 6.82
N THR A 60 14.34 -3.81 6.28
CA THR A 60 15.53 -3.28 6.95
C THR A 60 15.17 -2.59 8.26
N THR A 61 14.13 -1.74 8.26
CA THR A 61 13.65 -1.06 9.48
C THR A 61 13.14 -2.06 10.53
N ALA A 62 12.44 -3.10 10.11
CA ALA A 62 11.95 -4.14 11.02
C ALA A 62 13.10 -4.95 11.66
N GLN A 63 14.18 -5.18 10.91
CA GLN A 63 15.38 -5.87 11.42
C GLN A 63 16.17 -5.01 12.42
N GLU A 64 16.07 -3.68 12.35
CA GLU A 64 16.69 -2.77 13.32
C GLU A 64 16.00 -2.78 14.69
N GLY A 65 14.72 -3.18 14.76
CA GLY A 65 13.89 -3.10 15.97
C GLY A 65 14.17 -4.14 17.07
N GLY A 66 15.23 -4.94 16.98
CA GLY A 66 15.53 -5.98 17.97
C GLY A 66 14.58 -7.20 17.91
N HIS A 67 14.56 -8.01 18.97
CA HIS A 67 13.91 -9.34 18.99
C HIS A 67 12.38 -9.23 18.79
N TYR A 68 11.90 -9.61 17.60
CA TYR A 68 10.50 -9.81 17.18
C TYR A 68 9.58 -8.57 17.01
N ASP A 69 9.86 -7.40 17.59
CA ASP A 69 8.94 -6.24 17.50
C ASP A 69 8.69 -5.75 16.06
N GLY A 70 9.74 -5.67 15.24
CA GLY A 70 9.59 -5.29 13.84
C GLY A 70 8.79 -6.31 13.01
N VAL A 71 8.87 -7.60 13.37
CA VAL A 71 8.18 -8.69 12.69
C VAL A 71 6.68 -8.68 13.02
N GLU A 72 6.32 -8.34 14.26
CA GLU A 72 4.91 -8.23 14.67
C GLU A 72 4.19 -7.08 13.95
N ILE A 73 4.87 -5.96 13.66
CA ILE A 73 4.31 -4.88 12.83
C ILE A 73 4.02 -5.36 11.40
N ILE A 74 4.94 -6.14 10.81
CA ILE A 74 4.74 -6.70 9.46
C ILE A 74 3.52 -7.63 9.46
N LYS A 75 3.45 -8.57 10.43
CA LYS A 75 2.35 -9.55 10.50
C LYS A 75 0.99 -8.89 10.75
N SER A 76 0.92 -7.91 11.64
CA SER A 76 -0.34 -7.29 12.05
C SER A 76 -0.86 -6.23 11.08
N ARG A 77 0.02 -5.60 10.29
CA ARG A 77 -0.38 -4.48 9.41
C ARG A 77 -0.20 -4.76 7.93
N LEU A 78 0.92 -5.36 7.51
CA LEU A 78 1.19 -5.57 6.09
C LEU A 78 0.34 -6.71 5.51
N LEU A 79 0.27 -7.86 6.19
CA LEU A 79 -0.47 -9.02 5.69
C LEU A 79 -1.97 -8.74 5.51
N PRO A 80 -2.70 -8.17 6.48
CA PRO A 80 -4.12 -7.87 6.30
C PRO A 80 -4.36 -6.85 5.19
N TRP A 81 -3.44 -5.89 5.00
CA TRP A 81 -3.53 -4.91 3.93
C TRP A 81 -3.33 -5.55 2.55
N LEU A 82 -2.39 -6.50 2.41
CA LEU A 82 -2.18 -7.23 1.17
C LEU A 82 -3.41 -8.06 0.80
N GLU A 83 -3.96 -8.83 1.75
CA GLU A 83 -5.17 -9.63 1.54
C GLU A 83 -6.37 -8.78 1.09
N ALA A 84 -6.58 -7.64 1.76
CA ALA A 84 -7.61 -6.68 1.37
C ALA A 84 -7.37 -6.07 -0.01
N SER A 85 -6.12 -5.73 -0.34
CA SER A 85 -5.75 -5.12 -1.63
C SER A 85 -5.96 -6.09 -2.80
N PHE A 86 -5.57 -7.35 -2.66
CA PHE A 86 -5.83 -8.37 -3.70
C PHE A 86 -7.33 -8.63 -3.89
N THR A 87 -8.10 -8.68 -2.79
CA THR A 87 -9.55 -8.86 -2.85
C THR A 87 -10.25 -7.68 -3.54
N ALA A 88 -9.86 -6.45 -3.24
CA ALA A 88 -10.42 -5.24 -3.85
C ALA A 88 -10.10 -5.15 -5.35
N ALA A 89 -8.87 -5.49 -5.75
CA ALA A 89 -8.46 -5.52 -7.16
C ALA A 89 -9.28 -6.53 -7.99
N SER A 90 -9.57 -7.72 -7.44
CA SER A 90 -10.42 -8.71 -8.11
C SER A 90 -11.88 -8.28 -8.23
N LEU A 91 -12.37 -7.42 -7.33
CA LEU A 91 -13.75 -6.94 -7.31
C LEU A 91 -13.97 -5.62 -8.07
N GLY A 92 -12.90 -5.02 -8.60
CA GLY A 92 -12.96 -3.72 -9.30
C GLY A 92 -13.43 -2.57 -8.40
N LYS A 93 -13.32 -2.71 -7.07
CA LYS A 93 -13.72 -1.67 -6.11
C LYS A 93 -12.49 -0.91 -5.61
N PRO A 94 -12.57 0.42 -5.41
CA PRO A 94 -11.47 1.15 -4.81
C PRO A 94 -11.15 0.55 -3.44
N VAL A 95 -9.86 0.37 -3.14
CA VAL A 95 -9.42 -0.05 -1.80
C VAL A 95 -9.84 1.05 -0.82
N ASP A 96 -10.84 0.77 0.03
CA ASP A 96 -11.20 1.70 1.10
C ASP A 96 -9.98 1.81 2.02
N SER A 97 -9.35 2.99 2.05
CA SER A 97 -8.10 3.22 2.82
C SER A 97 -8.30 3.16 4.33
N ARG A 98 -9.49 2.77 4.82
CA ARG A 98 -9.64 2.27 6.18
C ARG A 98 -8.93 0.93 6.28
N VAL A 99 -7.61 1.02 6.52
CA VAL A 99 -6.88 0.01 7.29
C VAL A 99 -7.83 -0.46 8.40
N PRO A 100 -8.03 -1.76 8.61
CA PRO A 100 -8.71 -2.23 9.80
C PRO A 100 -7.92 -1.74 11.02
N SER A 101 -8.23 -0.54 11.49
CA SER A 101 -7.79 -0.04 12.77
C SER A 101 -8.28 -1.07 13.76
N LEU A 102 -7.35 -1.75 14.42
CA LEU A 102 -7.59 -2.69 15.51
C LEU A 102 -8.66 -2.13 16.46
N GLN A 103 -9.93 -2.50 16.23
CA GLN A 103 -10.97 -2.50 17.27
C GLN A 103 -11.04 -3.87 17.93
N VAL A 104 -9.99 -4.69 17.79
CA VAL A 104 -9.89 -5.95 18.52
C VAL A 104 -9.23 -5.65 19.86
N ARG A 105 -10.11 -5.50 20.88
CA ARG A 105 -9.94 -5.91 22.29
C ARG A 105 -10.07 -4.83 23.36
N MET A 106 -11.26 -4.23 23.51
CA MET A 106 -11.73 -3.68 24.80
C MET A 106 -13.24 -3.92 25.01
N LEU A 107 -13.81 -5.02 24.48
CA LEU A 107 -15.22 -5.37 24.73
C LEU A 107 -15.40 -6.83 25.15
N LYS A 108 -14.81 -7.17 26.29
CA LYS A 108 -15.02 -8.40 27.08
C LYS A 108 -14.37 -8.08 28.44
N ASP A 109 -15.05 -7.76 29.52
CA ASP A 109 -16.32 -8.22 30.08
C ASP A 109 -16.95 -7.10 30.92
N HIS A 110 -18.25 -6.83 30.76
CA HIS A 110 -19.09 -6.42 31.89
C HIS A 110 -20.55 -6.77 31.63
N PRO A 111 -20.97 -8.02 31.86
CA PRO A 111 -22.38 -8.39 31.84
C PRO A 111 -22.98 -8.16 33.23
N TRP A 112 -23.31 -6.91 33.55
CA TRP A 112 -24.25 -6.61 34.64
C TRP A 112 -25.16 -5.46 34.22
N LEU A 113 -26.04 -5.77 33.28
CA LEU A 113 -27.34 -5.11 33.11
C LEU A 113 -28.30 -6.19 32.61
N SER A 114 -28.84 -6.96 33.56
CA SER A 114 -30.16 -7.56 33.40
C SER A 114 -31.07 -6.93 34.45
N ALA A 115 -31.94 -6.08 33.92
CA ALA A 115 -33.17 -5.52 34.48
C ALA A 115 -34.12 -6.62 35.05
N PRO A 116 -35.22 -6.29 35.75
CA PRO A 116 -35.88 -4.97 35.90
C PRO A 116 -35.82 -4.33 37.29
#